data_AF-A0A316Q619-F1
#
_entry.id   AF-A0A316Q619-F1
#
_cell.length_a   1.000
_cell.length_b   1.000
_cell.length_c   1.000
_cell.angle_alpha   90.00
_cell.angle_beta   90.00
_cell.angle_gamma   90.00
#
_symmetry.space_group_name_H-M   'P 1'
#
loop_
_entity.id
_entity.type
_entity.pdbx_description
1 polymer ?
#
loop_
_entity_poly.entity_id
_entity_poly.type
_entity_poly.pdbx_seq_one_letter_code
_entity_poly.pdbx_strand_id
1 'polypeptide(L)' 'MDITFKALFFRYYDRKIADGSITFSRLGISKSDFTKLCTEDGFVFDEETLVRICEVMQLTEDERSGLLEAARRK' A
#
# COMPACT_ATOMS: atom_id res chain seq x y z
N MET A 1 5.07 10.46 -15.89
CA MET A 1 5.19 10.64 -14.43
C MET A 1 5.26 9.26 -13.83
N ASP A 2 6.43 8.85 -13.34
CA ASP A 2 6.56 7.60 -12.59
C ASP A 2 5.82 7.77 -11.27
N ILE A 3 4.78 6.96 -11.05
CA ILE A 3 4.06 6.95 -9.78
C ILE A 3 4.80 5.98 -8.86
N THR A 4 5.33 6.49 -7.75
CA THR A 4 6.05 5.67 -6.78
C THR A 4 5.10 4.74 -6.02
N PHE A 5 5.64 3.63 -5.51
CA PHE A 5 4.90 2.69 -4.66
C PHE A 5 4.15 3.42 -3.52
N LYS A 6 4.85 4.32 -2.84
CA LYS A 6 4.31 5.17 -1.77
C LYS A 6 3.09 5.96 -2.23
N ALA A 7 3.17 6.66 -3.36
CA ALA A 7 2.07 7.47 -3.87
C ALA A 7 0.85 6.61 -4.24
N LEU A 8 1.06 5.46 -4.88
CA LEU A 8 -0.01 4.50 -5.20
C LEU A 8 -0.65 3.92 -3.94
N PHE A 9 0.16 3.46 -2.99
CA PHE A 9 -0.31 2.92 -1.73
C PHE A 9 -1.18 3.94 -0.99
N PHE A 10 -0.69 5.18 -0.81
CA PHE A 10 -1.45 6.20 -0.10
C PHE A 10 -2.74 6.58 -0.83
N ARG A 11 -2.73 6.61 -2.16
CA ARG A 11 -3.94 6.88 -2.95
C ARG A 11 -5.03 5.84 -2.72
N TYR A 12 -4.67 4.55 -2.72
CA TYR A 12 -5.63 3.48 -2.45
C TYR A 12 -6.03 3.44 -0.98
N TYR A 13 -5.06 3.56 -0.08
CA TYR A 13 -5.28 3.63 1.36
C TYR A 13 -6.28 4.73 1.73
N ASP A 14 -6.01 5.96 1.30
CA ASP A 14 -6.83 7.13 1.63
C ASP A 14 -8.26 6.98 1.10
N ARG A 15 -8.41 6.55 -0.15
CA ARG A 15 -9.72 6.27 -0.75
C ARG A 15 -10.50 5.22 0.03
N LYS A 16 -9.85 4.12 0.41
CA LYS A 16 -10.50 2.99 1.11
C LYS A 16 -10.82 3.31 2.57
N ILE A 17 -10.00 4.14 3.22
CA ILE A 17 -10.26 4.66 4.57
C ILE A 17 -11.42 5.67 4.53
N ALA A 18 -11.42 6.59 3.57
CA ALA A 18 -12.45 7.60 3.41
C ALA A 18 -13.83 6.99 3.10
N ASP A 19 -13.86 5.92 2.32
CA ASP A 19 -15.07 5.14 2.02
C ASP A 19 -15.50 4.23 3.20
N GLY A 20 -14.63 4.03 4.20
CA GLY A 20 -14.89 3.16 5.34
C GLY A 20 -14.75 1.66 5.04
N SER A 21 -14.31 1.29 3.84
CA SER A 21 -14.03 -0.08 3.41
C SER A 21 -12.95 -0.75 4.28
N ILE A 22 -11.94 0.01 4.73
CA ILE A 22 -10.87 -0.48 5.60
C ILE A 22 -10.62 0.42 6.81
N THR A 23 -9.85 -0.10 7.77
CA THR A 23 -9.29 0.68 8.88
C THR A 23 -7.80 0.37 9.01
N PHE A 24 -7.05 1.29 9.62
CA PHE A 24 -5.60 1.11 9.84
C PHE A 24 -5.28 -0.20 10.58
N SER A 25 -6.04 -0.53 11.62
CA SER A 25 -5.86 -1.78 12.38
C SER A 25 -6.07 -3.04 11.54
N ARG A 26 -6.87 -2.95 10.48
CA ARG A 26 -7.20 -4.10 9.61
C ARG A 26 -6.10 -4.42 8.61
N LEU A 27 -5.27 -3.44 8.23
CA LEU A 27 -4.14 -3.60 7.30
C LEU A 27 -3.08 -4.58 7.81
N GLY A 28 -2.99 -4.77 9.13
CA GLY A 28 -1.99 -5.66 9.72
C GLY A 28 -0.56 -5.15 9.62
N ILE A 29 -0.37 -3.87 9.27
CA ILE A 29 0.94 -3.21 9.27
C ILE A 29 1.21 -2.56 10.63
N SER A 30 2.46 -2.59 11.08
CA SER A 30 2.84 -1.91 12.31
C SER A 30 2.90 -0.39 12.10
N LYS A 31 2.71 0.38 13.18
CA LYS A 31 2.94 1.84 13.15
C LYS A 31 4.36 2.17 12.71
N SER A 32 5.34 1.33 13.04
CA SER A 32 6.73 1.52 12.66
C SER A 32 6.90 1.40 11.14
N ASP A 33 6.32 0.38 10.52
CA ASP A 33 6.41 0.20 9.06
C ASP A 33 5.65 1.30 8.32
N PHE A 34 4.51 1.73 8.85
CA PHE A 34 3.79 2.88 8.29
C PHE A 34 4.60 4.17 8.41
N THR A 35 5.29 4.38 9.54
CA THR A 35 6.18 5.52 9.72
C THR A 35 7.32 5.48 8.71
N LYS A 36 7.95 4.30 8.52
CA LYS A 36 8.99 4.11 7.50
C LYS A 36 8.47 4.43 6.10
N LEU A 37 7.27 3.98 5.75
CA LEU A 37 6.66 4.33 4.47
C LEU A 37 6.46 5.86 4.30
N CYS A 38 6.17 6.57 5.38
CA CYS A 38 6.05 8.03 5.39
C CYS A 38 7.41 8.75 5.31
N THR A 39 8.46 8.23 5.95
CA THR A 39 9.72 8.94 6.17
C THR A 39 10.88 8.48 5.29
N GLU A 40 10.93 7.20 4.95
CA GLU A 40 11.98 6.62 4.11
C GLU A 40 11.57 6.66 2.63
N ASP A 41 12.42 7.25 1.81
CA ASP A 41 12.25 7.27 0.37
C ASP A 41 12.64 5.90 -0.21
N GLY A 42 11.78 5.33 -1.07
CA GLY A 42 12.00 3.98 -1.62
C GLY A 42 11.71 2.82 -0.67
N PHE A 43 11.12 3.06 0.52
CA PHE A 43 10.64 1.97 1.36
C PHE A 43 9.45 1.26 0.70
N VAL A 44 9.57 -0.05 0.58
CA VAL A 44 8.57 -0.95 0.00
C VAL A 44 8.41 -2.14 0.94
N PHE A 45 7.17 -2.58 1.15
CA PHE A 45 6.90 -3.76 1.97
C PHE A 45 7.37 -5.04 1.28
N ASP A 46 7.59 -6.08 2.08
CA ASP A 46 7.89 -7.41 1.56
C ASP A 46 6.68 -8.01 0.83
N GLU A 47 6.92 -9.00 -0.03
CA GLU A 47 5.89 -9.53 -0.94
C GLU A 47 4.68 -10.08 -0.16
N GLU A 48 4.93 -10.80 0.94
CA GLU A 48 3.87 -11.32 1.82
C GLU A 48 2.99 -10.21 2.39
N THR A 49 3.61 -9.11 2.82
CA THR A 49 2.89 -7.95 3.37
C THR A 49 2.12 -7.22 2.28
N LEU A 50 2.68 -7.10 1.07
CA LEU A 50 2.00 -6.51 -0.08
C LEU A 50 0.76 -7.30 -0.48
N VAL A 51 0.85 -8.62 -0.55
CA VAL A 51 -0.29 -9.50 -0.86
C VAL A 51 -1.39 -9.28 0.17
N ARG A 52 -1.05 -9.31 1.46
CA ARG A 52 -2.01 -9.10 2.54
C ARG A 52 -2.66 -7.71 2.50
N ILE A 53 -1.87 -6.66 2.22
CA ILE A 53 -2.38 -5.30 2.04
C ILE A 53 -3.39 -5.26 0.89
N CYS A 54 -3.06 -5.86 -0.25
CA CYS A 54 -3.96 -5.90 -1.42
C CYS A 54 -5.28 -6.60 -1.10
N GLU A 55 -5.22 -7.71 -0.37
CA GLU A 55 -6.40 -8.46 0.08
C GLU A 55 -7.25 -7.64 1.06
N VAL A 56 -6.63 -7.03 2.07
CA VAL A 56 -7.34 -6.22 3.07
C VAL A 56 -7.96 -4.96 2.46
N MET A 57 -7.21 -4.27 1.59
CA MET A 57 -7.70 -3.11 0.85
C MET A 57 -8.77 -3.47 -0.18
N GLN A 58 -8.98 -4.76 -0.43
CA GLN A 58 -9.87 -5.27 -1.47
C GLN A 58 -9.56 -4.57 -2.80
N LEU A 59 -8.28 -4.55 -3.16
CA LEU A 59 -7.83 -3.99 -4.44
C LEU A 59 -8.30 -4.89 -5.57
N THR A 60 -8.69 -4.26 -6.68
CA THR A 60 -8.92 -4.96 -7.93
C THR A 60 -7.62 -5.56 -8.47
N GLU A 61 -7.72 -6.51 -9.41
CA GLU A 61 -6.55 -7.12 -10.05
C GLU A 61 -5.64 -6.08 -10.70
N ASP A 62 -6.22 -5.04 -11.30
CA ASP A 62 -5.49 -3.92 -11.91
C ASP A 62 -4.74 -3.08 -10.86
N GLU A 63 -5.43 -2.67 -9.79
CA GLU A 63 -4.83 -1.91 -8.69
C GLU A 63 -3.70 -2.69 -8.01
N ARG A 64 -3.92 -3.99 -7.78
CA ARG A 64 -2.92 -4.91 -7.23
C ARG A 64 -1.71 -5.01 -8.16
N SER A 65 -1.92 -5.19 -9.47
CA SER A 65 -0.84 -5.27 -10.44
C SER A 65 -0.03 -3.97 -10.45
N GLY A 66 -0.69 -2.81 -10.51
CA GLY A 66 -0.04 -1.51 -10.47
C GLY A 66 0.76 -1.28 -9.18
N LEU A 67 0.22 -1.72 -8.03
CA LEU A 67 0.92 -1.62 -6.75
C LEU A 67 2.17 -2.53 -6.71
N LEU A 68 2.06 -3.78 -7.14
CA LEU A 68 3.17 -4.74 -7.18
C LEU A 68 4.25 -4.33 -8.18
N GLU A 69 3.85 -3.80 -9.35
CA GLU A 69 4.81 -3.26 -10.31
C GLU A 69 5.55 -2.05 -9.75
N ALA A 70 4.85 -1.11 -9.10
CA ALA A 70 5.48 0.03 -8.47
C ALA A 70 6.43 -0.38 -7.33
N ALA A 71 6.09 -1.43 -6.58
CA ALA A 71 6.95 -2.03 -5.57
C ALA A 71 8.25 -2.61 -6.16
N ARG A 72 8.18 -3.22 -7.36
CA ARG A 72 9.35 -3.80 -8.06
C ARG A 72 10.25 -2.76 -8.70
N ARG A 73 9.72 -1.57 -9.02
CA ARG A 73 10.45 -0.52 -9.77
C ARG A 73 11.41 0.33 -8.93
N LYS A 74 11.43 0.16 -7.60
CA LYS A 74 12.27 0.86 -6.60
C LYS A 74 12.80 2.24 -7.00
#